data_AF-A0AA42VLY7-F1
#
_entry.id   AF-A0AA42VLY7-F1
#
_cell.length_a   1.000
_cell.length_b   1.000
_cell.length_c   1.000
_cell.angle_alpha   90.00
_cell.angle_beta   90.00
_cell.angle_gamma   90.00
#
_symmetry.space_group_name_H-M   'P 1'
#
loop_
_entity.id
_entity.type
_entity.pdbx_description
1 polymer ?
#
loop_
_entity_poly.entity_id
_entity_poly.type
_entity_poly.pdbx_seq_one_letter_code
_entity_poly.pdbx_strand_id
1 'polypeptide(L)'
;MQEAQWWYANSRQSEGPVDLAGLRRLQQDGTVTARTLLWCEGMPSWRPLAELDQAATQVEVAPVLDIDAAPAAEGIAPSVGDPSDPYRAPVAAPETAAAAGLEGDMALYASVVGGNFPIYRQRWRLDQGIATGSGTWHWPAFLLGLIWMMYRKMYRLAAMWVGLLLLVSVVETLLDVPDGLSLVITFALSITTGIFGNSWYLAHCQRLIAQARTVTGGDDARLRSELSARGGTSVVATLIAIVIAVVLSIVGAALAG
;
A
#
# COMPACT_ATOMS: atom_id res chain seq x y z
N MET A 1 -38.01 29.06 -3.87
CA MET A 1 -36.63 29.01 -3.34
C MET A 1 -36.19 27.57 -3.50
N GLN A 2 -35.19 27.29 -4.34
CA GLN A 2 -34.72 25.92 -4.56
C GLN A 2 -33.98 25.48 -3.30
N GLU A 3 -34.43 24.41 -2.65
CA GLU A 3 -33.77 23.84 -1.48
C GLU A 3 -32.43 23.24 -1.93
N ALA A 4 -31.34 23.63 -1.26
CA ALA A 4 -30.01 23.10 -1.57
C ALA A 4 -30.00 21.58 -1.29
N GLN A 5 -29.75 20.79 -2.33
CA GLN A 5 -29.64 19.34 -2.24
C GLN A 5 -28.23 18.95 -1.80
N TRP A 6 -28.14 18.10 -0.78
CA TRP A 6 -26.88 17.62 -0.20
C TRP A 6 -26.75 16.11 -0.37
N TRP A 7 -25.52 15.67 -0.60
CA TRP A 7 -25.12 14.27 -0.59
C TRP A 7 -24.07 14.06 0.50
N TYR A 8 -24.09 12.89 1.14
CA TYR A 8 -23.12 12.49 2.16
C TYR A 8 -22.50 11.13 1.84
N ALA A 9 -21.25 10.93 2.24
CA ALA A 9 -20.55 9.66 2.05
C ALA A 9 -20.81 8.69 3.23
N ASN A 10 -21.42 7.54 2.96
CA ASN A 10 -21.63 6.46 3.91
C ASN A 10 -20.93 5.19 3.43
N SER A 11 -19.94 4.72 4.20
CA SER A 11 -19.34 3.39 4.01
C SER A 11 -18.93 3.03 2.57
N ARG A 12 -18.47 4.04 1.79
CA ARG A 12 -18.03 4.03 0.37
C ARG A 12 -19.08 4.29 -0.72
N GLN A 13 -20.32 4.63 -0.38
CA GLN A 13 -21.33 5.10 -1.34
C GLN A 13 -21.79 6.52 -1.00
N SER A 14 -22.14 7.30 -2.02
CA SER A 14 -22.76 8.61 -1.86
C SER A 14 -24.28 8.44 -1.73
N GLU A 15 -24.84 8.84 -0.60
CA GLU A 15 -26.28 8.80 -0.34
C GLU A 15 -26.85 10.23 -0.42
N GLY A 16 -27.97 10.38 -1.13
CA GLY A 16 -28.67 11.65 -1.35
C GLY A 16 -29.60 11.59 -2.56
N PRO A 17 -30.31 12.69 -2.89
CA PRO A 17 -30.26 14.02 -2.28
C PRO A 17 -31.05 14.12 -0.97
N VAL A 18 -30.44 14.74 0.04
CA VAL A 18 -31.08 15.10 1.32
C VAL A 18 -31.12 16.61 1.44
N ASP A 19 -32.19 17.14 2.03
CA ASP A 19 -32.31 18.55 2.36
C ASP A 19 -31.52 18.92 3.63
N LEU A 20 -31.41 20.20 3.93
CA LEU A 20 -30.69 20.68 5.11
C LEU A 20 -31.31 20.18 6.43
N ALA A 21 -32.65 20.02 6.46
CA ALA A 21 -33.35 19.49 7.64
C ALA A 21 -33.04 18.00 7.88
N GLY A 22 -33.00 17.19 6.82
CA GLY A 22 -32.60 15.79 6.88
C GLY A 22 -31.14 15.61 7.28
N LEU A 23 -30.23 16.48 6.81
CA LEU A 23 -28.81 16.44 7.18
C LEU A 23 -28.59 16.70 8.68
N ARG A 24 -29.32 17.67 9.26
CA ARG A 24 -29.29 17.91 10.72
C ARG A 24 -29.78 16.72 11.52
N ARG A 25 -30.80 16.02 11.04
CA ARG A 25 -31.32 14.81 11.69
C ARG A 25 -30.27 13.68 11.66
N LEU A 26 -29.61 13.47 10.53
CA LEU A 26 -28.53 12.49 10.39
C LEU A 26 -27.30 12.82 11.24
N GLN A 27 -27.06 14.10 11.52
CA GLN A 27 -26.02 14.54 12.46
C GLN A 27 -26.39 14.22 13.92
N GLN A 28 -27.67 14.42 14.29
CA GLN A 28 -28.18 14.06 15.63
C GLN A 28 -28.17 12.55 15.86
N ASP A 29 -28.46 11.76 14.81
CA ASP A 29 -28.47 10.30 14.85
C ASP A 29 -27.04 9.69 14.81
N GLY A 30 -26.00 10.51 14.63
CA GLY A 30 -24.59 10.09 14.62
C GLY A 30 -24.11 9.45 13.31
N THR A 31 -24.97 9.36 12.29
CA THR A 31 -24.65 8.83 10.95
C THR A 31 -23.70 9.76 10.19
N VAL A 32 -23.89 11.07 10.33
CA VAL A 32 -23.00 12.10 9.75
C VAL A 32 -22.17 12.71 10.88
N THR A 33 -20.87 12.49 10.84
CA THR A 33 -19.92 13.00 11.84
C THR A 33 -19.05 14.11 11.25
N ALA A 34 -18.25 14.79 12.08
CA ALA A 34 -17.36 15.88 11.66
C ALA A 34 -16.43 15.53 10.48
N ARG A 35 -16.08 14.25 10.32
CA ARG A 35 -15.23 13.73 9.24
C ARG A 35 -16.00 13.23 8.01
N THR A 36 -17.33 13.19 8.07
CA THR A 36 -18.17 12.70 6.97
C THR A 36 -18.10 13.72 5.83
N LEU A 37 -17.81 13.22 4.62
CA LEU A 37 -17.72 14.05 3.43
C LEU A 37 -19.12 14.41 2.95
N LEU A 38 -19.34 15.70 2.73
CA LEU A 38 -20.54 16.29 2.20
C LEU A 38 -20.24 16.94 0.85
N TRP A 39 -21.23 16.90 -0.03
CA TRP A 39 -21.19 17.60 -1.30
C TRP A 39 -22.56 18.21 -1.59
N CYS A 40 -22.58 19.45 -2.08
CA CYS A 40 -23.77 20.08 -2.61
C CYS A 40 -23.53 20.50 -4.05
N GLU A 41 -24.62 20.61 -4.80
CA GLU A 41 -24.60 21.04 -6.19
C GLU A 41 -23.97 22.43 -6.32
N GLY A 42 -22.82 22.51 -6.99
CA GLY A 42 -22.01 23.72 -7.12
C GLY A 42 -20.67 23.70 -6.39
N MET A 43 -20.37 22.69 -5.55
CA MET A 43 -19.03 22.52 -4.96
C MET A 43 -18.04 21.82 -5.90
N PRO A 44 -16.77 22.30 -5.99
CA PRO A 44 -15.76 21.71 -6.87
C PRO A 44 -15.29 20.31 -6.41
N SER A 45 -15.43 19.98 -5.12
CA SER A 45 -15.04 18.69 -4.55
C SER A 45 -15.83 18.40 -3.26
N TRP A 46 -15.86 17.13 -2.86
CA TRP A 46 -16.39 16.70 -1.56
C TRP A 46 -15.58 17.31 -0.41
N ARG A 47 -16.25 17.79 0.64
CA ARG A 47 -15.60 18.41 1.80
C ARG A 47 -16.10 17.84 3.12
N PRO A 48 -15.25 17.64 4.14
CA PRO A 48 -15.69 17.24 5.47
C PRO A 48 -16.60 18.29 6.11
N LEU A 49 -17.62 17.86 6.87
CA LEU A 49 -18.51 18.78 7.59
C LEU A 49 -17.73 19.74 8.53
N ALA A 50 -16.66 19.27 9.17
CA ALA A 50 -15.81 20.10 10.04
C ALA A 50 -15.16 21.28 9.32
N GLU A 51 -14.83 21.15 8.03
CA GLU A 51 -14.23 22.23 7.26
C GLU A 51 -15.26 23.27 6.82
N LEU A 52 -16.50 22.83 6.54
CA LEU A 52 -17.59 23.73 6.18
C LEU A 52 -18.00 24.60 7.37
N ASP A 53 -18.03 24.04 8.58
CA ASP A 53 -18.35 24.76 9.81
C ASP A 53 -17.26 25.79 10.18
N GLN A 54 -15.99 25.40 10.04
CA GLN A 54 -14.86 26.31 10.22
C GLN A 54 -14.85 27.45 9.19
N ALA A 55 -15.16 27.15 7.92
CA ALA A 55 -15.23 28.17 6.87
C ALA A 55 -16.38 29.16 7.10
N ALA A 56 -17.54 28.70 7.59
CA ALA A 56 -18.65 29.59 7.95
C ALA A 56 -18.28 30.50 9.13
N THR A 57 -17.60 29.96 10.14
CA THR A 57 -17.16 30.72 11.32
C THR A 57 -16.09 31.76 10.98
N GLN A 58 -15.24 31.51 9.97
CA GLN A 58 -14.20 32.46 9.53
C GLN A 58 -14.74 33.64 8.72
N VAL A 59 -15.91 33.53 8.09
CA VAL A 59 -16.50 34.60 7.27
C VAL A 59 -17.29 35.61 8.12
N GLU A 60 -17.78 35.20 9.29
CA GLU A 60 -18.65 36.04 10.14
C GLU A 60 -17.88 36.95 11.12
N VAL A 61 -16.58 36.75 11.30
CA VAL A 61 -15.74 37.54 12.22
C VAL A 61 -14.91 38.58 11.47
N ALA A 62 -15.58 39.57 10.90
CA ALA A 62 -15.01 40.88 10.63
C ALA A 62 -16.09 41.95 10.85
N PRO A 63 -15.90 42.86 11.81
CA PRO A 63 -15.49 44.20 11.38
C PRO A 63 -14.45 44.91 12.28
N VAL A 64 -13.48 45.52 11.59
CA VAL A 64 -12.99 46.91 11.67
C VAL A 64 -12.87 47.60 13.05
N LEU A 65 -11.60 47.73 13.48
CA LEU A 65 -10.89 48.87 14.10
C LEU A 65 -11.62 49.86 15.02
N ASP A 66 -11.07 50.06 16.23
CA ASP A 66 -10.89 51.41 16.77
C ASP A 66 -9.53 51.58 17.45
N ILE A 67 -8.99 52.78 17.32
CA ILE A 67 -7.62 53.19 17.64
C ILE A 67 -7.66 53.96 18.97
N ASP A 68 -6.65 53.72 19.81
CA ASP A 68 -6.15 54.52 20.93
C ASP A 68 -6.30 53.93 22.35
N ALA A 69 -5.23 54.12 23.13
CA ALA A 69 -4.93 53.69 24.52
C ALA A 69 -4.29 52.30 24.75
N ALA A 70 -2.96 52.30 24.79
CA ALA A 70 -2.06 51.33 25.45
C ALA A 70 -2.32 51.22 26.99
N PRO A 71 -1.79 50.22 27.76
CA PRO A 71 -0.56 49.47 27.46
C PRO A 71 -0.48 47.96 27.78
N ALA A 72 0.58 47.36 27.22
CA ALA A 72 1.34 46.20 27.69
C ALA A 72 0.62 44.84 27.79
N ALA A 73 0.67 44.07 26.70
CA ALA A 73 0.78 42.62 26.77
C ALA A 73 1.95 42.21 25.88
N GLU A 74 2.97 41.62 26.51
CA GLU A 74 4.20 41.14 25.90
C GLU A 74 3.91 40.27 24.67
N GLY A 75 4.57 40.60 23.57
CA GLY A 75 4.66 39.72 22.42
C GLY A 75 5.38 38.44 22.84
N ILE A 76 4.63 37.36 22.97
CA ILE A 76 5.19 36.02 23.05
C ILE A 76 5.71 35.69 21.64
N ALA A 77 6.98 35.99 21.42
CA ALA A 77 7.76 35.31 20.40
C ALA A 77 7.68 33.80 20.68
N PRO A 78 7.66 32.92 19.66
CA PRO A 78 7.80 31.49 19.89
C PRO A 78 9.16 31.27 20.56
N SER A 79 9.12 30.96 21.86
CA SER A 79 10.31 30.59 22.62
C SER A 79 10.95 29.40 21.92
N VAL A 80 12.17 29.61 21.41
CA VAL A 80 13.05 28.51 21.01
C VAL A 80 13.32 27.74 22.30
N GLY A 81 12.53 26.69 22.52
CA GLY A 81 12.52 25.94 23.77
C GLY A 81 13.91 25.42 24.14
N ASP A 82 14.18 25.44 25.44
CA ASP A 82 15.38 24.94 26.09
C ASP A 82 15.76 23.54 25.54
N PRO A 83 16.98 23.33 25.01
CA PRO A 83 17.43 22.02 24.56
C PRO A 83 17.44 20.94 25.66
N SER A 84 17.28 21.35 26.92
CA SER A 84 17.33 20.50 28.12
C SER A 84 15.97 19.98 28.59
N ASP A 85 14.84 20.37 27.96
CA ASP A 85 13.50 20.03 28.45
C ASP A 85 13.24 18.51 28.39
N PRO A 86 13.15 17.82 29.54
CA PRO A 86 12.94 16.37 29.60
C PRO A 86 11.52 15.96 29.19
N TYR A 87 10.59 16.91 29.01
CA TYR A 87 9.22 16.67 28.54
C TYR A 87 9.00 17.04 27.07
N ARG A 88 10.08 17.33 26.31
CA ARG A 88 9.99 17.53 24.87
C ARG A 88 9.47 16.25 24.20
N ALA A 89 8.29 16.33 23.60
CA ALA A 89 7.75 15.24 22.78
C ALA A 89 8.80 14.84 21.72
N PRO A 90 9.08 13.53 21.52
CA PRO A 90 10.05 13.10 20.52
C PRO A 90 9.67 13.73 19.19
N VAL A 91 10.57 14.54 18.61
CA VAL A 91 10.35 15.10 17.29
C VAL A 91 10.10 13.91 16.36
N ALA A 92 8.96 13.90 15.66
CA ALA A 92 8.60 12.89 14.66
C ALA A 92 9.51 12.92 13.40
N ALA A 93 10.78 13.24 13.58
CA ALA A 93 11.86 13.28 12.60
C ALA A 93 12.13 11.92 11.92
N PRO A 94 12.06 10.74 12.58
CA PRO A 94 12.40 9.50 11.89
C PRO A 94 11.34 9.10 10.84
N GLU A 95 10.06 9.35 11.09
CA GLU A 95 8.99 9.02 10.15
C GLU A 95 8.93 9.98 8.96
N THR A 96 9.16 11.27 9.20
CA THR A 96 9.22 12.29 8.14
C THR A 96 10.47 12.14 7.26
N ALA A 97 11.63 11.81 7.83
CA ALA A 97 12.84 11.53 7.06
C ALA A 97 12.73 10.22 6.26
N ALA A 98 12.11 9.18 6.83
CA ALA A 98 11.85 7.92 6.12
C ALA A 98 10.85 8.10 4.97
N ALA A 99 9.79 8.89 5.18
CA ALA A 99 8.83 9.24 4.13
C ALA A 99 9.50 10.02 2.99
N ALA A 100 10.34 11.01 3.30
CA ALA A 100 11.09 11.77 2.30
C ALA A 100 12.08 10.91 1.50
N GLY A 101 12.74 9.94 2.16
CA GLY A 101 13.61 8.98 1.48
C GLY A 101 12.87 8.04 0.52
N LEU A 102 11.67 7.59 0.92
CA LEU A 102 10.84 6.72 0.08
C LEU A 102 10.23 7.44 -1.12
N GLU A 103 9.93 8.73 -0.98
CA GLU A 103 9.46 9.56 -2.09
C GLU A 103 10.51 9.66 -3.21
N GLY A 104 11.78 9.85 -2.85
CA GLY A 104 12.90 9.80 -3.80
C GLY A 104 13.11 8.41 -4.42
N ASP A 105 12.84 7.35 -3.66
CA ASP A 105 13.01 5.96 -4.11
C ASP A 105 11.87 5.44 -4.98
N MET A 106 10.78 6.19 -5.09
CA MET A 106 9.58 5.79 -5.80
C MET A 106 9.85 5.52 -7.30
N ALA A 107 10.71 6.31 -7.92
CA ALA A 107 11.16 6.12 -9.30
C ALA A 107 11.95 4.81 -9.49
N LEU A 108 12.66 4.35 -8.45
CA LEU A 108 13.41 3.09 -8.47
C LEU A 108 12.48 1.90 -8.34
N TYR A 109 11.44 1.98 -7.51
CA TYR A 109 10.40 0.94 -7.50
C TYR A 109 9.64 0.90 -8.82
N ALA A 110 9.36 2.05 -9.43
CA ALA A 110 8.71 2.13 -10.73
C ALA A 110 9.53 1.43 -11.84
N SER A 111 10.85 1.64 -11.86
CA SER A 111 11.73 1.00 -12.87
C SER A 111 11.77 -0.52 -12.71
N VAL A 112 11.73 -1.04 -11.48
CA VAL A 112 11.70 -2.49 -11.24
C VAL A 112 10.33 -3.09 -11.55
N VAL A 113 9.24 -2.44 -11.13
CA VAL A 113 7.89 -3.01 -11.22
C VAL A 113 7.29 -2.90 -12.62
N GLY A 114 7.64 -1.83 -13.35
CA GLY A 114 7.13 -1.50 -14.68
C GLY A 114 5.71 -0.94 -14.64
N GLY A 115 4.92 -1.21 -15.70
CA GLY A 115 3.60 -0.60 -15.90
C GLY A 115 2.57 -0.84 -14.77
N ASN A 116 2.75 -1.88 -13.95
CA ASN A 116 1.88 -2.14 -12.79
C ASN A 116 2.24 -1.32 -11.54
N PHE A 117 3.25 -0.45 -11.62
CA PHE A 117 3.72 0.31 -10.46
C PHE A 117 2.63 1.07 -9.70
N PRO A 118 1.65 1.74 -10.34
CA PRO A 118 0.58 2.43 -9.61
C PRO A 118 -0.21 1.52 -8.66
N ILE A 119 -0.45 0.27 -9.05
CA ILE A 119 -1.16 -0.73 -8.24
C ILE A 119 -0.31 -1.12 -7.02
N TYR A 120 0.98 -1.39 -7.25
CA TYR A 120 1.89 -1.80 -6.18
C TYR A 120 2.24 -0.66 -5.24
N ARG A 121 2.31 0.58 -5.73
CA ARG A 121 2.50 1.80 -4.93
C ARG A 121 1.46 1.91 -3.82
N GLN A 122 0.18 1.78 -4.17
CA GLN A 122 -0.92 1.82 -3.21
C GLN A 122 -0.89 0.59 -2.29
N ARG A 123 -0.72 -0.61 -2.87
CA ARG A 123 -0.76 -1.86 -2.09
C ARG A 123 0.39 -2.01 -1.10
N TRP A 124 1.53 -1.37 -1.39
CA TRP A 124 2.67 -1.32 -0.48
C TRP A 124 2.66 -0.13 0.47
N ARG A 125 1.66 0.75 0.35
CA ARG A 125 1.49 1.96 1.15
C ARG A 125 2.68 2.91 1.02
N LEU A 126 3.31 2.94 -0.16
CA LEU A 126 4.47 3.82 -0.44
C LEU A 126 4.10 5.30 -0.24
N ASP A 127 2.86 5.66 -0.57
CA ASP A 127 2.31 7.01 -0.36
C ASP A 127 2.21 7.42 1.10
N GLN A 128 2.21 6.45 2.02
CA GLN A 128 2.16 6.69 3.46
C GLN A 128 3.56 6.70 4.08
N GLY A 129 4.62 6.68 3.26
CA GLY A 129 6.00 6.58 3.74
C GLY A 129 6.33 5.21 4.33
N ILE A 130 5.60 4.15 3.93
CA ILE A 130 5.82 2.78 4.39
C ILE A 130 6.10 1.89 3.17
N ALA A 131 7.04 0.96 3.29
CA ALA A 131 7.29 -0.06 2.27
C ALA A 131 6.95 -1.45 2.85
N THR A 132 5.65 -1.77 2.94
CA THR A 132 5.19 -3.07 3.46
C THR A 132 4.23 -3.78 2.50
N GLY A 133 4.52 -5.05 2.19
CA GLY A 133 3.63 -5.91 1.40
C GLY A 133 2.72 -6.81 2.24
N SER A 134 2.86 -6.77 3.57
CA SER A 134 2.13 -7.66 4.48
C SER A 134 0.65 -7.29 4.60
N GLY A 135 -0.18 -8.28 4.95
CA GLY A 135 -1.62 -8.08 5.16
C GLY A 135 -2.43 -7.86 3.88
N THR A 136 -1.86 -8.17 2.71
CA THR A 136 -2.56 -8.04 1.42
C THR A 136 -2.62 -9.38 0.70
N TRP A 137 -3.81 -9.78 0.26
CA TRP A 137 -4.01 -11.01 -0.49
C TRP A 137 -3.51 -10.88 -1.93
N HIS A 138 -2.77 -11.88 -2.41
CA HIS A 138 -2.13 -11.87 -3.72
C HIS A 138 -2.65 -12.99 -4.64
N TRP A 139 -3.75 -12.72 -5.35
CA TRP A 139 -4.41 -13.67 -6.25
C TRP A 139 -3.49 -14.43 -7.23
N PRO A 140 -2.59 -13.76 -8.00
CA PRO A 140 -1.72 -14.49 -8.92
C PRO A 140 -0.76 -15.45 -8.23
N ALA A 141 -0.33 -15.15 -7.00
CA ALA A 141 0.60 -16.02 -6.29
C ALA A 141 -0.13 -17.23 -5.69
N PHE A 142 -1.38 -17.05 -5.26
CA PHE A 142 -2.23 -18.15 -4.79
C PHE A 142 -2.50 -19.18 -5.89
N LEU A 143 -2.99 -18.74 -7.07
CA LEU A 143 -3.38 -19.65 -8.14
C LEU A 143 -2.20 -20.17 -8.97
N LEU A 144 -1.18 -19.34 -9.14
CA LEU A 144 -0.10 -19.57 -10.11
C LEU A 144 1.27 -19.41 -9.43
N GLY A 145 1.46 -19.95 -8.22
CA GLY A 145 2.65 -19.70 -7.38
C GLY A 145 3.98 -19.72 -8.13
N LEU A 146 4.38 -20.87 -8.68
CA LEU A 146 5.64 -21.01 -9.42
C LEU A 146 5.68 -20.14 -10.69
N ILE A 147 4.60 -20.14 -11.45
CA ILE A 147 4.51 -19.42 -12.73
C ILE A 147 4.62 -17.90 -12.51
N TRP A 148 3.95 -17.38 -11.48
CA TRP A 148 4.00 -15.98 -11.07
C TRP A 148 5.39 -15.58 -10.59
N MET A 149 6.04 -16.43 -9.77
CA MET A 149 7.42 -16.18 -9.33
C MET A 149 8.39 -16.07 -10.51
N MET A 150 8.28 -16.97 -11.49
CA MET A 150 9.09 -16.99 -12.69
C MET A 150 8.77 -15.81 -13.62
N TYR A 151 7.49 -15.49 -13.80
CA TYR A 151 7.03 -14.32 -14.55
C TYR A 151 7.62 -13.02 -14.02
N ARG A 152 7.65 -12.85 -12.69
CA ARG A 152 8.24 -11.69 -11.99
C ARG A 152 9.75 -11.81 -11.73
N LYS A 153 10.43 -12.75 -12.40
CA LYS A 153 11.88 -12.95 -12.36
C LYS A 153 12.46 -13.21 -10.96
N MET A 154 11.66 -13.74 -10.03
CA MET A 154 12.12 -14.14 -8.70
C MET A 154 12.77 -15.53 -8.72
N TYR A 155 13.75 -15.74 -9.60
CA TYR A 155 14.30 -17.07 -9.92
C TYR A 155 14.88 -17.81 -8.72
N ARG A 156 15.52 -17.09 -7.79
CA ARG A 156 16.03 -17.69 -6.54
C ARG A 156 14.90 -18.25 -5.68
N LEU A 157 13.82 -17.50 -5.55
CA LEU A 157 12.66 -17.93 -4.77
C LEU A 157 11.92 -19.06 -5.48
N ALA A 158 11.77 -18.99 -6.81
CA ALA A 158 11.19 -20.04 -7.63
C ALA A 158 11.98 -21.36 -7.49
N ALA A 159 13.31 -21.32 -7.53
CA ALA A 159 14.14 -22.51 -7.35
C ALA A 159 13.97 -23.14 -5.96
N MET A 160 13.93 -22.32 -4.89
CA MET A 160 13.63 -22.81 -3.54
C MET A 160 12.22 -23.40 -3.44
N TRP A 161 11.24 -22.78 -4.12
CA TRP A 161 9.86 -23.27 -4.16
C TRP A 161 9.73 -24.61 -4.89
N VAL A 162 10.41 -24.78 -6.04
CA VAL A 162 10.49 -26.07 -6.74
C VAL A 162 11.13 -27.14 -5.86
N GLY A 163 12.23 -26.80 -5.18
CA GLY A 163 12.88 -27.71 -4.22
C GLY A 163 11.95 -28.12 -3.08
N LEU A 164 11.16 -27.18 -2.54
CA LEU A 164 10.15 -27.47 -1.54
C LEU A 164 9.06 -28.40 -2.07
N LEU A 165 8.54 -28.17 -3.27
CA LEU A 165 7.51 -29.03 -3.88
C LEU A 165 8.03 -30.46 -4.09
N LEU A 166 9.27 -30.61 -4.58
CA LEU A 166 9.91 -31.91 -4.72
C LEU A 166 10.12 -32.60 -3.37
N LEU A 167 10.58 -31.85 -2.35
CA LEU A 167 10.76 -32.38 -1.01
C LEU A 167 9.44 -32.87 -0.42
N VAL A 168 8.37 -32.07 -0.54
CA VAL A 168 7.02 -32.45 -0.08
C VAL A 168 6.57 -33.72 -0.79
N SER A 169 6.72 -33.81 -2.12
CA SER A 169 6.36 -35.00 -2.88
C SER A 169 7.11 -36.25 -2.43
N VAL A 170 8.42 -36.15 -2.18
CA VAL A 170 9.21 -37.28 -1.67
C VAL A 170 8.74 -37.68 -0.27
N VAL A 171 8.47 -36.71 0.62
CA VAL A 171 7.99 -36.99 1.99
C VAL A 171 6.61 -37.64 1.97
N GLU A 172 5.70 -37.17 1.12
CA GLU A 172 4.37 -37.77 0.95
C GLU A 172 4.47 -39.24 0.53
N THR A 173 5.32 -39.55 -0.44
CA THR A 173 5.58 -40.94 -0.87
C THR A 173 6.23 -41.78 0.22
N LEU A 174 7.24 -41.26 0.92
CA LEU A 174 7.95 -42.03 1.96
C LEU A 174 7.08 -42.34 3.18
N LEU A 175 6.08 -41.50 3.46
CA LEU A 175 5.18 -41.63 4.60
C LEU A 175 3.80 -42.21 4.23
N ASP A 176 3.58 -42.58 2.97
CA ASP A 176 2.30 -43.09 2.45
C ASP A 176 1.12 -42.17 2.80
N VAL A 177 1.30 -40.87 2.55
CA VAL A 177 0.33 -39.83 2.91
C VAL A 177 -0.97 -40.02 2.10
N PRO A 178 -2.15 -40.09 2.75
CA PRO A 178 -3.41 -40.23 2.02
C PRO A 178 -3.73 -39.03 1.13
N ASP A 179 -4.37 -39.27 -0.01
CA ASP A 179 -4.74 -38.24 -1.01
C ASP A 179 -5.45 -37.02 -0.40
N GLY A 180 -6.36 -37.26 0.55
CA GLY A 180 -7.09 -36.19 1.23
C GLY A 180 -6.17 -35.23 2.00
N LEU A 181 -5.10 -35.74 2.61
CA LEU A 181 -4.11 -34.94 3.32
C LEU A 181 -3.15 -34.24 2.34
N SER A 182 -2.75 -34.90 1.25
CA SER A 182 -1.95 -34.27 0.17
C SER A 182 -2.69 -33.08 -0.47
N LEU A 183 -4.01 -33.19 -0.67
CA LEU A 183 -4.83 -32.07 -1.14
C LEU A 183 -4.79 -30.89 -0.15
N VAL A 184 -4.91 -31.16 1.16
CA VAL A 184 -4.81 -30.11 2.20
C VAL A 184 -3.43 -29.45 2.18
N ILE A 185 -2.35 -30.23 2.06
CA ILE A 185 -0.98 -29.71 1.95
C ILE A 185 -0.84 -28.81 0.70
N THR A 186 -1.38 -29.24 -0.44
CA THR A 186 -1.37 -28.47 -1.69
C THR A 186 -2.10 -27.13 -1.54
N PHE A 187 -3.28 -27.12 -0.93
CA PHE A 187 -4.01 -25.87 -0.65
C PHE A 187 -3.28 -25.00 0.37
N ALA A 188 -2.68 -25.57 1.42
CA ALA A 188 -1.90 -24.83 2.40
C ALA A 188 -0.68 -24.14 1.78
N LEU A 189 0.04 -24.82 0.87
CA LEU A 189 1.14 -24.23 0.10
C LEU A 189 0.65 -23.09 -0.79
N SER A 190 -0.48 -23.28 -1.48
CA SER A 190 -1.10 -22.24 -2.33
C SER A 190 -1.56 -21.02 -1.52
N ILE A 191 -2.20 -21.23 -0.36
CA ILE A 191 -2.60 -20.14 0.54
C ILE A 191 -1.36 -19.39 1.04
N THR A 192 -0.28 -20.10 1.37
CA THR A 192 1.00 -19.50 1.77
C THR A 192 1.53 -18.54 0.71
N THR A 193 1.58 -18.96 -0.55
CA THR A 193 2.00 -18.06 -1.65
C THR A 193 1.02 -16.90 -1.85
N GLY A 194 -0.27 -17.12 -1.64
CA GLY A 194 -1.30 -16.06 -1.67
C GLY A 194 -1.11 -14.98 -0.60
N ILE A 195 -0.79 -15.37 0.64
CA ILE A 195 -0.59 -14.45 1.77
C ILE A 195 0.75 -13.71 1.65
N PHE A 196 1.82 -14.42 1.31
CA PHE A 196 3.18 -13.87 1.35
C PHE A 196 3.71 -13.37 0.01
N GLY A 197 3.06 -13.72 -1.12
CA GLY A 197 3.53 -13.38 -2.46
C GLY A 197 3.83 -11.90 -2.64
N ASN A 198 2.93 -11.01 -2.18
CA ASN A 198 3.16 -9.58 -2.30
C ASN A 198 4.39 -9.10 -1.51
N SER A 199 4.59 -9.62 -0.30
CA SER A 199 5.74 -9.32 0.56
C SER A 199 7.05 -9.85 -0.02
N TRP A 200 7.04 -11.06 -0.58
CA TRP A 200 8.22 -11.62 -1.24
C TRP A 200 8.64 -10.80 -2.46
N TYR A 201 7.67 -10.33 -3.24
CA TYR A 201 7.95 -9.48 -4.39
C TYR A 201 8.50 -8.11 -3.97
N LEU A 202 7.94 -7.49 -2.93
CA LEU A 202 8.50 -6.25 -2.38
C LEU A 202 9.95 -6.44 -1.89
N ALA A 203 10.21 -7.49 -1.11
CA ALA A 203 11.54 -7.81 -0.62
C ALA A 203 12.51 -8.13 -1.77
N HIS A 204 12.02 -8.67 -2.88
CA HIS A 204 12.80 -8.85 -4.10
C HIS A 204 13.16 -7.51 -4.74
N CYS A 205 12.21 -6.59 -4.91
CA CYS A 205 12.46 -5.24 -5.43
C CYS A 205 13.47 -4.48 -4.57
N GLN A 206 13.31 -4.51 -3.24
CA GLN A 206 14.24 -3.88 -2.30
C GLN A 206 15.66 -4.43 -2.44
N ARG A 207 15.82 -5.75 -2.53
CA ARG A 207 17.13 -6.39 -2.76
C ARG A 207 17.74 -5.98 -4.08
N LEU A 208 16.94 -5.86 -5.13
CA LEU A 208 17.42 -5.45 -6.45
C LEU A 208 17.90 -3.99 -6.45
N ILE A 209 17.13 -3.09 -5.83
CA ILE A 209 17.49 -1.68 -5.67
C ILE A 209 18.78 -1.55 -4.85
N ALA A 210 18.88 -2.26 -3.72
CA ALA A 210 20.06 -2.25 -2.87
C ALA A 210 21.32 -2.72 -3.63
N GLN A 211 21.21 -3.80 -4.40
CA GLN A 211 22.32 -4.30 -5.24
C GLN A 211 22.70 -3.34 -6.36
N ALA A 212 21.72 -2.69 -7.00
CA ALA A 212 22.02 -1.78 -8.09
C ALA A 212 22.68 -0.48 -7.59
N ARG A 213 22.34 -0.02 -6.37
CA ARG A 213 23.02 1.12 -5.72
C ARG A 213 24.49 0.85 -5.45
N THR A 214 24.85 -0.34 -4.98
CA THR A 214 26.25 -0.68 -4.71
C THR A 214 27.09 -0.76 -5.98
N VAL A 215 26.51 -1.20 -7.09
CA VAL A 215 27.20 -1.34 -8.38
C VAL A 215 27.35 0.01 -9.10
N THR A 216 26.39 0.92 -8.95
CA THR A 216 26.30 2.12 -9.79
C THR A 216 26.95 3.37 -9.17
N GLY A 217 27.22 3.36 -7.85
CA GLY A 217 28.07 4.38 -7.22
C GLY A 217 27.55 5.82 -7.26
N GLY A 218 26.25 6.03 -7.50
CA GLY A 218 25.60 7.36 -7.47
C GLY A 218 25.12 7.91 -8.81
N ASP A 219 25.33 7.21 -9.94
CA ASP A 219 24.72 7.59 -11.22
C ASP A 219 23.26 7.11 -11.30
N ASP A 220 22.36 8.05 -11.03
CA ASP A 220 20.90 7.86 -11.02
C ASP A 220 20.32 7.36 -12.35
N ALA A 221 20.86 7.81 -13.48
CA ALA A 221 20.36 7.42 -14.80
C ALA A 221 20.74 5.97 -15.09
N ARG A 222 22.01 5.63 -14.84
CA ARG A 222 22.51 4.27 -14.97
C ARG A 222 21.80 3.31 -14.01
N LEU A 223 21.53 3.75 -12.77
CA LEU A 223 20.81 2.97 -11.76
C LEU A 223 19.41 2.60 -12.25
N ARG A 224 18.66 3.57 -12.78
CA ARG A 224 17.32 3.33 -13.33
C ARG A 224 17.36 2.40 -14.54
N SER A 225 18.36 2.53 -15.42
CA SER A 225 18.51 1.66 -16.59
C SER A 225 18.81 0.20 -16.21
N GLU A 226 19.63 -0.03 -15.18
CA GLU A 226 19.96 -1.37 -14.70
C GLU A 226 18.73 -2.03 -14.06
N LEU A 227 17.98 -1.25 -13.27
CA LEU A 227 16.76 -1.72 -12.61
C LEU A 227 15.66 -2.08 -13.62
N SER A 228 15.49 -1.32 -14.70
CA SER A 228 14.51 -1.64 -15.74
C SER A 228 14.89 -2.88 -16.55
N ALA A 229 16.19 -3.10 -16.79
CA ALA A 229 16.68 -4.30 -17.47
C ALA A 229 16.48 -5.57 -16.62
N ARG A 230 16.79 -5.51 -15.32
CA ARG A 230 16.66 -6.65 -14.40
C ARG A 230 15.23 -6.90 -13.94
N GLY A 231 14.44 -5.83 -13.80
CA GLY A 231 13.04 -5.88 -13.37
C GLY A 231 12.08 -6.31 -14.46
N GLY A 232 10.83 -5.86 -14.32
CA GLY A 232 9.76 -6.13 -15.25
C GLY A 232 9.26 -7.57 -15.21
N THR A 233 8.96 -8.11 -16.38
CA THR A 233 8.32 -9.43 -16.54
C THR A 233 9.00 -10.23 -17.64
N SER A 234 8.84 -11.55 -17.65
CA SER A 234 9.43 -12.43 -18.66
C SER A 234 8.46 -13.51 -19.12
N VAL A 235 8.00 -13.42 -20.38
CA VAL A 235 7.12 -14.40 -21.01
C VAL A 235 7.83 -15.74 -21.22
N VAL A 236 9.10 -15.71 -21.60
CA VAL A 236 9.90 -16.93 -21.76
C VAL A 236 10.01 -17.68 -20.44
N ALA A 237 10.26 -16.97 -19.33
CA ALA A 237 10.30 -17.59 -18.00
C ALA A 237 8.95 -18.19 -17.59
N THR A 238 7.83 -17.56 -17.97
CA THR A 238 6.48 -18.11 -17.78
C THR A 238 6.29 -19.43 -18.52
N LEU A 239 6.68 -19.52 -19.80
CA LEU A 239 6.57 -20.77 -20.57
C LEU A 239 7.43 -21.88 -19.95
N ILE A 240 8.65 -21.57 -19.54
CA ILE A 240 9.53 -22.51 -18.82
C ILE A 240 8.86 -22.98 -17.52
N ALA A 241 8.26 -22.06 -16.76
CA ALA A 241 7.59 -22.40 -15.51
C ALA A 241 6.39 -23.35 -15.70
N ILE A 242 5.64 -23.19 -16.79
CA ILE A 242 4.54 -24.09 -17.15
C ILE A 242 5.09 -25.50 -17.42
N VAL A 243 6.16 -25.60 -18.21
CA VAL A 243 6.82 -26.90 -18.47
C VAL A 243 7.31 -27.54 -17.17
N ILE A 244 7.96 -26.78 -16.28
CA ILE A 244 8.40 -27.28 -14.97
C ILE A 244 7.20 -27.74 -14.13
N ALA A 245 6.10 -26.98 -14.09
CA ALA A 245 4.91 -27.36 -13.33
C ALA A 245 4.29 -28.67 -13.85
N VAL A 246 4.23 -28.86 -15.17
CA VAL A 246 3.76 -30.11 -15.79
C VAL A 246 4.68 -31.27 -15.43
N VAL A 247 6.00 -31.09 -15.54
CA VAL A 247 6.98 -32.13 -15.17
C VAL A 247 6.85 -32.50 -13.69
N LEU A 248 6.74 -31.52 -12.79
CA LEU A 248 6.54 -31.75 -11.35
C LEU A 248 5.26 -32.53 -11.08
N SER A 249 4.17 -32.22 -11.79
CA SER A 249 2.91 -32.96 -11.65
C SER A 249 3.03 -34.41 -12.11
N ILE A 250 3.75 -34.68 -13.21
CA ILE A 250 3.99 -36.04 -13.71
C ILE A 250 4.87 -36.82 -12.73
N VAL A 251 5.95 -36.20 -12.24
CA VAL A 251 6.85 -36.83 -11.25
C VAL A 251 6.08 -37.15 -9.96
N GLY A 252 5.28 -36.22 -9.45
CA GLY A 252 4.46 -36.45 -8.27
C GLY A 252 3.48 -37.61 -8.47
N ALA A 253 2.79 -37.68 -9.61
CA ALA A 253 1.90 -38.78 -9.94
C ALA A 253 2.63 -40.13 -10.06
N ALA A 254 3.83 -40.14 -10.64
CA ALA A 254 4.65 -41.35 -10.77
C ALA A 254 5.27 -41.83 -9.46
N LEU A 255 5.43 -40.95 -8.47
CA LEU A 255 5.88 -41.29 -7.12
C LEU A 255 4.73 -41.76 -6.21
N ALA A 256 3.48 -41.48 -6.57
CA ALA A 256 2.29 -41.88 -5.82
C ALA A 256 1.65 -43.20 -6.29
N GLY A 257 1.98 -43.65 -7.52
CA GLY A 257 1.51 -44.92 -8.09
C GLY A 257 2.57 -46.02 -8.05
#